data_AF-A0AA40RXP5-F1
#
_entry.id   AF-A0AA40RXP5-F1
#
_cell.length_a   1.000
_cell.length_b   1.000
_cell.length_c   1.000
_cell.angle_alpha   90.00
_cell.angle_beta   90.00
_cell.angle_gamma   90.00
#
_symmetry.space_group_name_H-M   'P 1'
#
loop_
_entity.id
_entity.type
_entity.pdbx_description
1 polymer ?
#
loop_
_entity_poly.entity_id
_entity_poly.type
_entity_poly.pdbx_seq_one_letter_code
_entity_poly.pdbx_strand_id
1 'polypeptide(L)'
;YNAATAHRLDNVGALTDGYVADLVIIDSLDDFNIKKVMISGQWYVEPETTVLPLANQSLNFTLTVDDLKLPINDKKPAHVIEIMPHHITTTHLVEDVPSQEGLFVADKTYAKIVVAERYHNLGHGVGIIKGFQMTDGAIASTIAHDSHNII
;
A
#
# COMPACT_ATOMS: atom_id res chain seq x y z
N TYR A 1 -8.60 -27.62 -4.28
CA TYR A 1 -7.80 -28.73 -3.77
C TYR A 1 -6.47 -28.25 -3.20
N ASN A 2 -5.53 -27.72 -4.01
CA ASN A 2 -4.21 -27.29 -3.53
C ASN A 2 -4.25 -26.29 -2.35
N ALA A 3 -5.18 -25.32 -2.37
CA ALA A 3 -5.39 -24.41 -1.25
C ALA A 3 -5.80 -25.16 0.04
N ALA A 4 -6.74 -26.10 -0.06
CA ALA A 4 -7.18 -26.92 1.07
C ALA A 4 -6.01 -27.75 1.64
N THR A 5 -5.21 -28.37 0.78
CA THR A 5 -4.00 -29.12 1.20
C THR A 5 -2.98 -28.22 1.88
N ALA A 6 -2.70 -27.03 1.32
CA ALA A 6 -1.76 -26.07 1.89
C ALA A 6 -2.17 -25.61 3.30
N HIS A 7 -3.48 -25.48 3.53
CA HIS A 7 -4.06 -25.09 4.82
C HIS A 7 -4.47 -26.26 5.73
N ARG A 8 -4.23 -27.52 5.31
CA ARG A 8 -4.63 -28.75 6.04
C ARG A 8 -6.12 -28.80 6.36
N LEU A 9 -6.94 -28.50 5.35
CA LEU A 9 -8.39 -28.63 5.41
C LEU A 9 -8.78 -29.94 4.71
N ASP A 10 -9.25 -30.92 5.50
CA ASP A 10 -9.30 -32.32 5.07
C ASP A 10 -10.55 -32.70 4.26
N ASN A 11 -11.57 -31.84 4.21
CA ASN A 11 -12.88 -32.15 3.63
C ASN A 11 -13.45 -31.03 2.73
N VAL A 12 -12.59 -30.21 2.12
CA VAL A 12 -12.99 -29.12 1.21
C VAL A 12 -12.12 -29.05 -0.05
N GLY A 13 -12.62 -28.37 -1.08
CA GLY A 13 -11.83 -28.05 -2.27
C GLY A 13 -11.73 -29.17 -3.32
N ALA A 14 -12.50 -30.24 -3.18
CA ALA A 14 -12.69 -31.27 -4.21
C ALA A 14 -14.15 -31.76 -4.20
N LEU A 15 -14.62 -32.24 -5.35
CA LEU A 15 -15.93 -32.87 -5.49
C LEU A 15 -15.77 -34.38 -5.31
N THR A 16 -15.89 -34.85 -4.07
CA THR A 16 -15.81 -36.27 -3.70
C THR A 16 -16.69 -36.55 -2.48
N ASP A 17 -17.01 -37.81 -2.24
CA ASP A 17 -17.75 -38.24 -1.06
C ASP A 17 -17.04 -37.86 0.25
N GLY A 18 -17.84 -37.53 1.27
CA GLY A 18 -17.34 -37.10 2.58
C GLY A 18 -16.86 -35.64 2.66
N TYR A 19 -16.85 -34.90 1.54
CA TYR A 19 -16.48 -33.48 1.51
C TYR A 19 -17.69 -32.56 1.68
N VAL A 20 -17.43 -31.35 2.16
CA VAL A 20 -18.44 -30.29 2.25
C VAL A 20 -18.92 -29.94 0.84
N ALA A 21 -20.24 -29.87 0.66
CA ALA A 21 -20.86 -29.46 -0.59
C ALA A 21 -20.78 -27.94 -0.79
N ASP A 22 -19.56 -27.44 -0.98
CA ASP A 22 -19.26 -26.09 -1.44
C ASP A 22 -19.01 -26.12 -2.94
N LEU A 23 -19.94 -25.57 -3.72
CA LEU A 23 -19.94 -25.68 -5.18
C LEU A 23 -20.10 -24.30 -5.83
N VAL A 24 -19.42 -24.11 -6.96
CA VAL A 24 -19.69 -23.00 -7.87
C VAL A 24 -20.05 -23.61 -9.22
N ILE A 25 -21.23 -23.29 -9.72
CA ILE A 25 -21.69 -23.70 -11.05
C ILE A 25 -21.39 -22.55 -12.00
N ILE A 26 -20.63 -22.84 -13.05
CA ILE A 26 -20.27 -21.91 -14.12
C ILE A 26 -20.82 -22.40 -15.45
N ASP A 27 -20.99 -21.51 -16.43
CA ASP A 27 -21.40 -21.91 -17.79
C ASP A 27 -20.27 -22.47 -18.64
N SER A 28 -19.09 -21.85 -18.60
CA SER A 28 -17.91 -22.27 -19.36
C SER A 28 -16.62 -22.03 -18.56
N LEU A 29 -15.55 -22.73 -18.91
CA LEU A 29 -14.22 -22.51 -18.34
C LEU A 29 -13.54 -21.25 -18.90
N ASP A 30 -14.00 -20.77 -20.06
CA ASP A 30 -13.44 -19.60 -20.74
C ASP A 30 -14.01 -18.30 -20.19
N ASP A 31 -15.34 -18.23 -20.01
CA ASP A 31 -16.04 -17.01 -19.56
C ASP A 31 -16.22 -16.98 -18.04
N PHE A 32 -16.24 -18.16 -17.39
CA PHE A 32 -16.31 -18.32 -15.95
C PHE A 32 -17.49 -17.60 -15.27
N ASN A 33 -18.64 -17.46 -15.95
CA ASN A 33 -19.78 -16.77 -15.36
C ASN A 33 -20.46 -17.65 -14.31
N ILE A 34 -20.54 -17.15 -13.09
CA ILE A 34 -21.16 -17.85 -11.97
C ILE A 34 -22.68 -17.90 -12.17
N LYS A 35 -23.24 -19.10 -12.26
CA LYS A 35 -24.68 -19.36 -12.35
C LYS A 35 -25.32 -19.63 -11.01
N LYS A 36 -24.63 -20.38 -10.14
CA LYS A 36 -25.08 -20.72 -8.78
C LYS A 36 -23.90 -20.95 -7.86
N VAL A 37 -24.08 -20.64 -6.59
CA VAL A 37 -23.13 -20.96 -5.53
C VAL A 37 -23.87 -21.81 -4.50
N MET A 38 -23.25 -22.87 -4.01
CA MET A 38 -23.71 -23.67 -2.88
C MET A 38 -22.68 -23.55 -1.76
N ILE A 39 -23.13 -23.33 -0.53
CA ILE A 39 -22.30 -23.29 0.66
C ILE A 39 -22.87 -24.30 1.66
N SER A 40 -22.06 -25.26 2.06
CA SER A 40 -22.41 -26.33 3.01
C SER A 40 -23.72 -27.05 2.65
N GLY A 41 -23.91 -27.37 1.36
CA GLY A 41 -25.10 -28.06 0.89
C GLY A 41 -26.33 -27.18 0.63
N GLN A 42 -26.25 -25.86 0.89
CA GLN A 42 -27.35 -24.92 0.68
C GLN A 42 -27.06 -23.98 -0.48
N TRP A 43 -28.01 -23.84 -1.41
CA TRP A 43 -27.88 -22.85 -2.48
C TRP A 43 -27.85 -21.44 -1.88
N TYR A 44 -26.78 -20.71 -2.17
CA TYR A 44 -26.64 -19.32 -1.78
C TYR A 44 -27.72 -18.49 -2.45
N VAL A 45 -28.42 -17.72 -1.63
CA VAL A 45 -29.35 -16.67 -2.06
C VAL A 45 -28.74 -15.37 -1.58
N GLU A 46 -28.51 -14.45 -2.49
CA GLU A 46 -27.90 -13.17 -2.17
C GLU A 46 -28.79 -12.43 -1.16
N PRO A 47 -28.30 -12.18 0.07
CA PRO A 47 -29.05 -11.41 1.04
C PRO A 47 -29.01 -9.93 0.64
N GLU A 48 -30.04 -9.17 1.00
CA GLU A 48 -29.93 -7.71 0.98
C GLU A 48 -28.86 -7.30 2.00
N THR A 49 -27.75 -6.72 1.51
CA THR A 49 -26.69 -6.21 2.37
C THR A 49 -26.73 -4.69 2.42
N THR A 50 -26.61 -4.13 3.62
CA THR A 50 -26.32 -2.71 3.82
C THR A 50 -24.82 -2.53 3.97
N VAL A 51 -24.24 -1.61 3.20
CA VAL A 51 -22.83 -1.23 3.38
C VAL A 51 -22.69 -0.60 4.77
N LEU A 52 -21.93 -1.26 5.63
CA LEU A 52 -21.56 -0.67 6.91
C LEU A 52 -20.50 0.41 6.68
N PRO A 53 -20.59 1.57 7.34
CA PRO A 53 -19.50 2.53 7.31
C PRO A 53 -18.25 1.89 7.90
N LEU A 54 -17.11 2.13 7.26
CA LEU A 54 -15.81 1.75 7.81
C LEU A 54 -15.63 2.41 9.18
N ALA A 55 -15.30 1.59 10.19
CA ALA A 55 -14.99 2.09 11.53
C ALA A 55 -13.73 2.96 11.51
N ASN A 56 -13.73 4.01 12.35
CA ASN A 56 -12.65 4.98 12.62
C ASN A 56 -11.31 4.74 11.89
N GLN A 57 -11.04 5.54 10.87
CA GLN A 57 -9.69 5.72 10.34
C GLN A 57 -9.00 6.83 11.15
N SER A 58 -8.20 6.45 12.14
CA SER A 58 -7.49 7.42 12.98
C SER A 58 -6.52 8.26 12.16
N LEU A 59 -6.77 9.57 12.14
CA LEU A 59 -5.85 10.60 11.66
C LEU A 59 -5.56 11.54 12.82
N ASN A 60 -4.56 11.17 13.61
CA ASN A 60 -4.12 11.89 14.80
C ASN A 60 -2.66 12.31 14.60
N PHE A 61 -2.46 13.35 13.80
CA PHE A 61 -1.16 13.95 13.52
C PHE A 61 -1.35 15.43 13.17
N THR A 62 -0.26 16.19 13.29
CA THR A 62 -0.17 17.55 12.79
C THR A 62 1.05 17.67 11.90
N LEU A 63 0.89 18.29 10.73
CA LEU A 63 1.96 18.67 9.83
C LEU A 63 1.75 20.11 9.37
N THR A 64 2.79 20.91 9.46
CA THR A 64 2.86 22.28 8.94
C THR A 64 3.85 22.35 7.77
N VAL A 65 3.83 23.46 7.03
CA VAL A 65 4.81 23.67 5.94
C VAL A 65 6.25 23.66 6.46
N ASP A 66 6.46 24.13 7.69
CA ASP A 66 7.77 24.17 8.32
C ASP A 66 8.31 22.77 8.64
N ASP A 67 7.44 21.82 8.95
CA ASP A 67 7.79 20.40 9.16
C ASP A 67 8.30 19.74 7.87
N LEU A 68 8.00 20.30 6.70
CA LEU A 68 8.46 19.78 5.40
C LEU A 68 9.86 20.28 5.01
N LYS A 69 10.48 21.13 5.84
CA LYS A 69 11.84 21.63 5.60
C LYS A 69 12.83 20.52 5.92
N LEU A 70 13.80 20.34 5.03
CA LEU A 70 14.91 19.40 5.22
C LEU A 70 16.22 20.19 5.25
N PRO A 71 16.77 20.48 6.45
CA PRO A 71 18.09 21.09 6.57
C PRO A 71 19.18 20.16 6.04
N ILE A 72 20.05 20.70 5.20
CA ILE A 72 21.20 19.97 4.64
C ILE A 72 22.46 20.82 4.71
N ASN A 73 23.61 20.15 4.72
CA ASN A 73 24.90 20.81 4.60
C ASN A 73 25.28 20.87 3.13
N ASP A 74 25.18 22.06 2.53
CA ASP A 74 25.50 22.34 1.12
C ASP A 74 26.96 22.04 0.73
N LYS A 75 27.84 21.78 1.69
CA LYS A 75 29.24 21.40 1.48
C LYS A 75 29.46 19.88 1.45
N LYS A 76 28.42 19.08 1.60
CA LYS A 76 28.50 17.61 1.62
C LYS A 76 27.39 17.00 0.78
N PRO A 77 27.65 15.86 0.12
CA PRO A 77 26.60 15.13 -0.57
C PRO A 77 25.55 14.63 0.43
N ALA A 78 24.30 14.57 -0.01
CA ALA A 78 23.17 14.11 0.78
C ALA A 78 22.88 12.64 0.54
N HIS A 79 22.22 11.99 1.50
CA HIS A 79 21.70 10.65 1.33
C HIS A 79 20.39 10.69 0.53
N VAL A 80 20.33 9.93 -0.56
CA VAL A 80 19.19 9.90 -1.47
C VAL A 80 18.69 8.47 -1.61
N ILE A 81 17.37 8.32 -1.62
CA ILE A 81 16.68 7.04 -1.88
C ILE A 81 16.29 7.02 -3.36
N GLU A 82 16.98 6.21 -4.16
CA GLU A 82 16.60 6.02 -5.56
C GLU A 82 15.54 4.93 -5.68
N ILE A 83 14.44 5.30 -6.33
CA ILE A 83 13.34 4.40 -6.63
C ILE A 83 13.74 3.50 -7.79
N MET A 84 13.65 2.20 -7.60
CA MET A 84 13.81 1.21 -8.66
C MET A 84 12.44 0.90 -9.27
N PRO A 85 12.19 1.25 -10.55
CA PRO A 85 10.90 0.99 -11.18
C PRO A 85 10.53 -0.50 -11.12
N HIS A 86 9.29 -0.80 -10.76
CA HIS A 86 8.76 -2.17 -10.65
C HIS A 86 9.41 -3.07 -9.56
N HIS A 87 10.14 -2.49 -8.61
CA HIS A 87 10.74 -3.21 -7.49
C HIS A 87 10.31 -2.63 -6.14
N ILE A 88 10.25 -3.48 -5.11
CA ILE A 88 9.99 -3.05 -3.71
C ILE A 88 11.24 -2.49 -3.03
N THR A 89 12.41 -2.79 -3.58
CA THR A 89 13.71 -2.34 -3.05
C THR A 89 14.09 -0.98 -3.62
N THR A 90 14.92 -0.26 -2.87
CA THR A 90 15.49 1.02 -3.27
C THR A 90 17.01 0.94 -3.28
N THR A 91 17.65 1.86 -4.01
CA THR A 91 19.10 2.02 -3.98
C THR A 91 19.45 3.20 -3.08
N HIS A 92 20.42 2.99 -2.19
CA HIS A 92 20.98 4.08 -1.38
C HIS A 92 22.06 4.79 -2.18
N LEU A 93 21.89 6.10 -2.41
CA LEU A 93 22.85 6.97 -3.08
C LEU A 93 23.38 8.04 -2.12
N VAL A 94 24.57 8.54 -2.42
CA VAL A 94 25.19 9.71 -1.77
C VAL A 94 25.66 10.65 -2.88
N GLU A 95 24.93 11.74 -3.07
CA GLU A 95 25.12 12.64 -4.23
C GLU A 95 24.83 14.10 -3.88
N ASP A 96 25.35 15.02 -4.70
CA ASP A 96 25.08 16.45 -4.55
C ASP A 96 23.64 16.75 -5.00
N VAL A 97 22.92 17.48 -4.17
CA VAL A 97 21.50 17.81 -4.37
C VAL A 97 21.27 19.32 -4.38
N PRO A 98 20.26 19.82 -5.11
CA PRO A 98 19.89 21.22 -5.08
C PRO A 98 19.56 21.69 -3.65
N SER A 99 20.12 22.84 -3.29
CA SER A 99 19.91 23.46 -1.99
C SER A 99 19.80 24.98 -2.12
N GLN A 100 19.04 25.58 -1.21
CA GLN A 100 18.91 27.03 -1.08
C GLN A 100 18.84 27.36 0.42
N GLU A 101 19.68 28.30 0.87
CA GLU A 101 19.72 28.75 2.27
C GLU A 101 19.89 27.60 3.29
N GLY A 102 20.66 26.57 2.92
CA GLY A 102 20.89 25.39 3.79
C GLY A 102 19.71 24.41 3.86
N LEU A 103 18.70 24.58 3.00
CA LEU A 103 17.56 23.67 2.88
C LEU A 103 17.58 22.95 1.54
N PHE A 104 17.18 21.68 1.53
CA PHE A 104 16.95 20.94 0.30
C PHE A 104 15.74 21.51 -0.47
N VAL A 105 15.94 21.70 -1.78
CA VAL A 105 14.90 22.19 -2.71
C VAL A 105 14.67 21.12 -3.77
N ALA A 106 13.44 20.64 -3.87
CA ALA A 106 13.07 19.67 -4.90
C ALA A 106 13.20 20.27 -6.31
N ASP A 107 13.50 19.42 -7.30
CA ASP A 107 13.58 19.79 -8.70
C ASP A 107 12.98 18.67 -9.58
N LYS A 108 13.30 18.65 -10.88
CA LYS A 108 12.81 17.61 -11.81
C LYS A 108 13.39 16.21 -11.54
N THR A 109 14.48 16.13 -10.79
CA THR A 109 15.23 14.90 -10.51
C THR A 109 14.92 14.36 -9.12
N TYR A 110 14.89 15.27 -8.14
CA TYR A 110 14.76 14.96 -6.72
C TYR A 110 13.46 15.50 -6.15
N ALA A 111 12.74 14.65 -5.41
CA ALA A 111 11.54 15.02 -4.67
C ALA A 111 11.74 14.83 -3.16
N LYS A 112 10.92 15.51 -2.36
CA LYS A 112 10.82 15.21 -0.92
C LYS A 112 9.93 14.00 -0.71
N ILE A 113 10.30 13.15 0.25
CA ILE A 113 9.39 12.19 0.86
C ILE A 113 9.23 12.56 2.33
N VAL A 114 8.00 12.51 2.83
CA VAL A 114 7.69 12.79 4.23
C VAL A 114 6.96 11.57 4.76
N VAL A 115 7.27 11.14 5.97
CA VAL A 115 6.51 10.09 6.65
C VAL A 115 6.10 10.60 8.00
N ALA A 116 4.80 10.73 8.27
CA ALA A 116 4.27 11.20 9.56
C ALA A 116 3.49 10.11 10.27
N GLU A 117 3.79 9.92 11.56
CA GLU A 117 3.07 8.98 12.41
C GLU A 117 1.65 9.47 12.64
N ARG A 118 0.66 8.66 12.25
CA ARG A 118 -0.75 9.11 12.19
C ARG A 118 -1.63 8.66 13.34
N TYR A 119 -1.16 7.83 14.26
CA TYR A 119 -2.00 7.24 15.30
C TYR A 119 -1.89 8.01 16.63
N HIS A 120 -0.70 8.52 16.96
CA HIS A 120 -0.42 9.16 18.25
C HIS A 120 0.33 10.49 18.15
N ASN A 121 0.51 11.02 16.93
CA ASN A 121 1.23 12.25 16.66
C ASN A 121 2.68 12.24 17.19
N LEU A 122 3.40 11.13 16.95
CA LEU A 122 4.77 10.93 17.48
C LEU A 122 5.87 11.66 16.69
N GLY A 123 5.52 12.29 15.57
CA GLY A 123 6.43 13.07 14.74
C GLY A 123 6.49 12.58 13.30
N HIS A 124 7.48 13.08 12.57
CA HIS A 124 7.65 12.82 11.15
C HIS A 124 9.13 12.74 10.77
N GLY A 125 9.42 12.12 9.63
CA GLY A 125 10.71 12.15 8.97
C GLY A 125 10.59 12.77 7.58
N VAL A 126 11.62 13.48 7.14
CA VAL A 126 11.73 14.04 5.78
C VAL A 126 12.99 13.49 5.12
N GLY A 127 12.88 13.07 3.86
CA GLY A 127 13.98 12.53 3.08
C GLY A 127 13.94 12.98 1.62
N ILE A 128 14.95 12.55 0.86
CA ILE A 128 15.11 12.85 -0.57
C ILE A 128 14.93 11.58 -1.36
N ILE A 129 14.06 11.61 -2.36
CA ILE A 129 13.85 10.52 -3.32
C ILE A 129 14.26 10.96 -4.73
N LYS A 130 14.77 10.01 -5.51
CA LYS A 130 15.13 10.18 -6.92
C LYS A 130 14.39 9.18 -7.79
N GLY A 131 14.00 9.60 -8.99
CA GLY A 131 13.37 8.71 -9.97
C GLY A 131 11.85 8.63 -9.90
N PHE A 132 11.20 9.46 -9.07
CA PHE A 132 9.73 9.52 -9.00
C PHE A 132 9.08 10.24 -10.21
N GLN A 133 9.87 11.02 -10.95
CA GLN A 133 9.45 11.71 -12.19
C GLN A 133 8.28 12.69 -12.04
N MET A 134 7.95 13.10 -10.81
CA MET A 134 6.97 14.14 -10.55
C MET A 134 7.61 15.50 -10.77
N THR A 135 6.99 16.34 -11.60
CA THR A 135 7.53 17.68 -11.94
C THR A 135 6.85 18.82 -11.20
N ASP A 136 5.63 18.61 -10.70
CA ASP A 136 4.84 19.61 -9.97
C ASP A 136 3.80 18.94 -9.06
N GLY A 137 3.45 19.58 -7.96
CA GLY A 137 2.46 19.11 -6.99
C GLY A 137 3.00 18.16 -5.90
N ALA A 138 2.07 17.45 -5.24
CA ALA A 138 2.34 16.47 -4.20
C ALA A 138 1.30 15.36 -4.21
N ILE A 139 1.66 14.18 -3.70
CA ILE A 139 0.77 13.03 -3.49
C ILE A 139 0.86 12.67 -2.01
N ALA A 140 -0.29 12.39 -1.41
CA ALA A 140 -0.37 11.91 -0.04
C ALA A 140 -1.24 10.65 0.04
N SER A 141 -0.81 9.66 0.83
CA SER A 141 -1.52 8.41 1.07
C SER A 141 -1.43 8.02 2.53
N THR A 142 -2.53 7.44 3.04
CA THR A 142 -2.54 6.79 4.36
C THR A 142 -2.49 5.26 4.23
N ILE A 143 -2.31 4.78 2.99
CA ILE A 143 -2.11 3.38 2.64
C ILE A 143 -0.65 3.23 2.25
N ALA A 144 0.18 2.91 3.23
CA ALA A 144 1.62 2.76 3.09
C ALA A 144 2.09 1.51 3.85
N HIS A 145 2.34 0.44 3.13
CA HIS A 145 2.60 -0.87 3.72
C HIS A 145 3.88 -0.90 4.58
N ASP A 146 3.91 -1.47 5.78
CA ASP A 146 2.78 -2.04 6.57
C ASP A 146 2.40 -1.20 7.79
N SER A 147 3.11 -0.11 8.06
CA SER A 147 2.79 0.79 9.20
C SER A 147 1.56 1.66 8.93
N HIS A 148 1.24 1.89 7.65
CA HIS A 148 0.18 2.77 7.18
C HIS A 148 0.24 4.16 7.82
N ASN A 149 1.46 4.68 8.03
CA ASN A 149 1.65 6.09 8.33
C ASN A 149 1.32 6.95 7.11
N ILE A 150 1.22 8.26 7.30
CA ILE A 150 1.03 9.16 6.17
C ILE A 150 2.34 9.31 5.43
N ILE A 151 2.30 9.11 4.13
CA ILE A 151 3.38 9.39 3.18
C ILE A 151 2.89 10.42 2.17
#